data_AF-A0A542AVT9-F1
#
_entry.id   AF-A0A542AVT9-F1
#
_cell.length_a   1.000
_cell.length_b   1.000
_cell.length_c   1.000
_cell.angle_alpha   90.00
_cell.angle_beta   90.00
_cell.angle_gamma   90.00
#
_symmetry.space_group_name_H-M   'P 1'
#
loop_
_entity.id
_entity.type
_entity.pdbx_description
1 polymer ?
#
loop_
_entity_poly.entity_id
_entity_poly.type
_entity_poly.pdbx_seq_one_letter_code
_entity_poly.pdbx_strand_id
1 'polypeptide(L)'
;MKLTLSSIRQNQELTNINSLYNNLKRLLYFLLLIDLFFICLHLYTFTLPEISGSDKLLRLDMDFGYAEMFQYLQYLTAAIILLYLFFKEHKFIFLVWSFFHLVLFADDAFQFHEGFGAQFVQAFGVRNAFGLRGQDFGELAISALLGLFFALPILYHLFKGDERSQNVTIHYIILTGILIFFGVGIDILHSLLKFVPGSSVLTIVEDAGEIIAGSLIVWYSFYVLVKREIQ
;
A
#
# COMPACT_ATOMS: atom_id res chain seq x y z
N MET A 1 48.83 7.51 18.10
CA MET A 1 48.54 6.88 16.79
C MET A 1 47.31 5.97 16.83
N LYS A 2 47.17 5.01 17.78
CA LYS A 2 45.96 4.16 17.89
C LYS A 2 44.65 4.93 18.18
N LEU A 3 44.67 5.93 19.05
CA LEU A 3 43.50 6.77 19.38
C LEU A 3 42.99 7.60 18.17
N THR A 4 43.88 7.96 17.24
CA THR A 4 43.56 8.76 16.06
C THR A 4 42.91 7.91 14.96
N LEU A 5 43.32 6.65 14.83
CA LEU A 5 42.74 5.71 13.86
C LEU A 5 41.34 5.24 14.29
N SER A 6 41.09 5.05 15.59
CA SER A 6 39.75 4.73 16.10
C SER A 6 38.75 5.87 15.89
N SER A 7 39.18 7.13 16.10
CA SER A 7 38.29 8.28 15.88
C SER A 7 37.97 8.51 14.41
N ILE A 8 38.93 8.25 13.50
CA ILE A 8 38.69 8.35 12.05
C ILE A 8 37.67 7.30 11.59
N ARG A 9 37.81 6.06 12.05
CA ARG A 9 36.89 4.97 11.70
C ARG A 9 35.47 5.24 12.22
N GLN A 10 35.32 5.71 13.46
CA GLN A 10 34.01 6.09 14.01
C GLN A 10 33.36 7.22 13.22
N ASN A 11 34.14 8.25 12.81
CA ASN A 11 33.62 9.35 11.99
C ASN A 11 33.18 8.87 10.59
N GLN A 12 33.89 7.92 10.00
CA GLN A 12 33.51 7.32 8.71
C GLN A 12 32.22 6.50 8.82
N GLU A 13 32.08 5.66 9.85
CA GLU A 13 30.86 4.87 10.11
C GLU A 13 29.64 5.79 10.34
N LEU A 14 29.79 6.86 11.13
CA LEU A 14 28.74 7.86 11.34
C LEU A 14 28.35 8.57 10.04
N THR A 15 29.33 8.91 9.19
CA THR A 15 29.07 9.56 7.89
C THR A 15 28.28 8.65 6.96
N ASN A 16 28.63 7.35 6.93
CA ASN A 16 27.93 6.36 6.11
C ASN A 16 26.48 6.16 6.57
N ILE A 17 26.24 6.05 7.88
CA ILE A 17 24.90 5.93 8.46
C ILE A 17 24.04 7.16 8.11
N ASN A 18 24.59 8.37 8.25
CA ASN A 18 23.89 9.60 7.89
C ASN A 18 23.55 9.66 6.39
N SER A 19 24.45 9.19 5.53
CA SER A 19 24.22 9.08 4.09
C SER A 19 23.04 8.16 3.77
N LEU A 20 22.97 6.98 4.41
CA LEU A 20 21.86 6.03 4.23
C LEU A 20 20.51 6.62 4.63
N TYR A 21 20.42 7.28 5.80
CA TYR A 21 19.18 7.94 6.22
C TYR A 21 18.77 9.10 5.31
N ASN A 22 19.73 9.85 4.78
CA ASN A 22 19.45 10.88 3.78
C ASN A 22 18.91 10.30 2.48
N ASN A 23 19.42 9.14 2.04
CA ASN A 23 18.90 8.44 0.87
C ASN A 23 17.47 7.93 1.09
N LEU A 24 17.14 7.43 2.29
CA LEU A 24 15.76 7.05 2.63
C LEU A 24 14.79 8.24 2.58
N LYS A 25 15.20 9.43 3.04
CA LYS A 25 14.39 10.65 2.92
C LYS A 25 14.19 11.05 1.46
N ARG A 26 15.25 10.99 0.65
CA ARG A 26 15.17 11.27 -0.79
C ARG A 26 14.25 10.30 -1.51
N LEU A 27 14.30 9.01 -1.16
CA LEU A 27 13.39 8.00 -1.68
C LEU A 27 11.94 8.35 -1.36
N LEU A 28 11.63 8.70 -0.10
CA LEU A 28 10.27 9.11 0.28
C LEU A 28 9.80 10.31 -0.54
N TYR A 29 10.60 11.36 -0.64
CA TYR A 29 10.23 12.53 -1.43
C TYR A 29 10.04 12.21 -2.91
N PHE A 30 10.87 11.33 -3.46
CA PHE A 30 10.75 10.90 -4.85
C PHE A 30 9.43 10.15 -5.08
N LEU A 31 9.09 9.20 -4.22
CA LEU A 31 7.83 8.45 -4.29
C LEU A 31 6.61 9.39 -4.18
N LEU A 32 6.60 10.29 -3.18
CA LEU A 32 5.50 11.25 -3.01
C LEU A 32 5.38 12.26 -4.16
N LEU A 33 6.49 12.60 -4.84
CA LEU A 33 6.46 13.44 -6.04
C LEU A 33 5.82 12.70 -7.22
N ILE A 34 6.00 11.37 -7.32
CA ILE A 34 5.32 10.55 -8.33
C ILE A 34 3.82 10.50 -8.01
N ASP A 35 3.44 10.29 -6.75
CA ASP A 35 2.03 10.30 -6.33
C ASP A 35 1.37 11.63 -6.69
N LEU A 36 2.01 12.75 -6.34
CA LEU A 36 1.54 14.09 -6.68
C LEU A 36 1.45 14.31 -8.19
N PHE A 37 2.38 13.74 -8.97
CA PHE A 37 2.34 13.81 -10.42
C PHE A 37 1.09 13.10 -10.98
N PHE A 38 0.75 11.90 -10.51
CA PHE A 38 -0.47 11.19 -10.94
C PHE A 38 -1.75 11.94 -10.52
N ILE A 39 -1.79 12.52 -9.32
CA ILE A 39 -2.90 13.36 -8.87
C ILE A 39 -3.07 14.57 -9.79
N CYS A 40 -1.97 15.27 -10.11
CA CYS A 40 -1.99 16.40 -11.03
C CYS A 40 -2.43 15.99 -12.45
N LEU A 41 -2.00 14.81 -12.93
CA LEU A 41 -2.43 14.28 -14.23
C LEU A 41 -3.94 14.02 -14.25
N HIS A 42 -4.50 13.38 -13.23
CA HIS A 42 -5.95 13.16 -13.15
C HIS A 42 -6.72 14.50 -13.15
N LEU A 43 -6.29 15.49 -12.35
CA LEU A 43 -6.90 16.82 -12.36
C LEU A 43 -6.78 17.52 -13.72
N TYR A 44 -5.66 17.35 -14.42
CA TYR A 44 -5.47 17.84 -15.78
C TYR A 44 -6.47 17.20 -16.75
N THR A 45 -6.68 15.88 -16.68
CA THR A 45 -7.65 15.19 -17.55
C THR A 45 -9.09 15.64 -17.31
N PHE A 46 -9.42 16.01 -16.06
CA PHE A 46 -10.74 16.49 -15.69
C PHE A 46 -11.00 17.93 -16.12
N THR A 47 -9.98 18.79 -16.07
CA THR A 47 -10.09 20.23 -16.37
C THR A 47 -9.92 20.57 -17.85
N LEU A 48 -9.16 19.77 -18.60
CA LEU A 48 -8.86 20.02 -20.02
C LEU A 48 -9.13 18.78 -20.90
N PRO A 49 -10.37 18.26 -20.92
CA PRO A 49 -10.72 17.01 -21.62
C PRO A 49 -10.50 17.09 -23.15
N GLU A 50 -10.58 18.28 -23.74
CA GLU A 50 -10.35 18.50 -25.18
C GLU A 50 -8.88 18.35 -25.59
N ILE A 51 -7.94 18.56 -24.65
CA ILE A 51 -6.49 18.53 -24.89
C ILE A 51 -5.88 17.19 -24.44
N SER A 52 -6.42 16.57 -23.39
CA SER A 52 -5.97 15.26 -22.90
C SER A 52 -6.29 14.10 -23.86
N GLY A 53 -7.01 14.36 -24.96
CA GLY A 53 -7.19 13.41 -26.04
C GLY A 53 -7.98 12.16 -25.65
N SER A 54 -8.77 12.21 -24.58
CA SER A 54 -9.50 11.05 -24.02
C SER A 54 -8.60 9.92 -23.51
N ASP A 55 -7.30 10.17 -23.26
CA ASP A 55 -6.42 9.12 -22.74
C ASP A 55 -6.77 8.79 -21.29
N LYS A 56 -7.63 7.78 -21.13
CA LYS A 56 -8.14 7.33 -19.85
C LYS A 56 -7.01 6.79 -18.97
N LEU A 57 -5.90 6.33 -19.54
CA LEU A 57 -4.79 5.74 -18.77
C LEU A 57 -4.10 6.76 -17.84
N LEU A 58 -4.30 8.05 -18.06
CA LEU A 58 -3.78 9.14 -17.24
C LEU A 58 -4.61 9.43 -15.99
N ARG A 59 -5.83 8.86 -15.89
CA ARG A 59 -6.69 9.06 -14.73
C ARG A 59 -6.29 8.12 -13.61
N LEU A 60 -6.42 8.61 -12.37
CA LEU A 60 -6.25 7.83 -11.15
C LEU A 60 -7.25 6.66 -11.06
N ASP A 61 -8.52 6.91 -11.36
CA ASP A 61 -9.66 6.00 -11.16
C ASP A 61 -9.87 4.98 -12.29
N MET A 62 -8.81 4.66 -13.04
CA MET A 62 -8.91 3.82 -14.22
C MET A 62 -8.14 2.52 -14.04
N ASP A 63 -8.88 1.41 -14.11
CA ASP A 63 -8.32 0.07 -14.16
C ASP A 63 -7.30 -0.04 -15.30
N PHE A 64 -6.20 -0.71 -14.98
CA PHE A 64 -4.98 -0.86 -15.76
C PHE A 64 -4.33 0.47 -16.19
N GLY A 65 -4.66 1.57 -15.51
CA GLY A 65 -4.08 2.91 -15.72
C GLY A 65 -2.65 3.04 -15.19
N TYR A 66 -1.96 4.13 -15.53
CA TYR A 66 -0.57 4.30 -15.13
C TYR A 66 -0.37 4.42 -13.62
N ALA A 67 -1.33 5.02 -12.91
CA ALA A 67 -1.29 5.13 -11.45
C ALA A 67 -1.43 3.75 -10.79
N GLU A 68 -2.35 2.93 -11.26
CA GLU A 68 -2.55 1.57 -10.75
C GLU A 68 -1.33 0.68 -11.05
N MET A 69 -0.74 0.79 -12.25
CA MET A 69 0.51 0.09 -12.59
C MET A 69 1.67 0.50 -11.66
N PHE A 70 1.69 1.74 -11.21
CA PHE A 70 2.65 2.19 -10.21
C PHE A 70 2.35 1.57 -8.83
N GLN A 71 1.09 1.47 -8.43
CA GLN A 71 0.66 0.78 -7.21
C GLN A 71 1.03 -0.71 -7.22
N TYR A 72 0.89 -1.39 -8.37
CA TYR A 72 1.38 -2.75 -8.55
C TYR A 72 2.89 -2.87 -8.29
N LEU A 73 3.67 -1.92 -8.81
CA LEU A 73 5.10 -1.88 -8.58
C LEU A 73 5.42 -1.64 -7.10
N GLN A 74 4.63 -0.82 -6.41
CA GLN A 74 4.79 -0.58 -4.97
C GLN A 74 4.58 -1.87 -4.17
N TYR A 75 3.48 -2.60 -4.43
CA TYR A 75 3.20 -3.88 -3.77
C TYR A 75 4.29 -4.92 -4.02
N LEU A 76 4.71 -5.10 -5.27
CA LEU A 76 5.78 -6.03 -5.63
C LEU A 76 7.11 -5.64 -4.99
N THR A 77 7.44 -4.35 -4.95
CA THR A 77 8.67 -3.85 -4.31
C THR A 77 8.68 -4.15 -2.83
N ALA A 78 7.58 -3.85 -2.12
CA ALA A 78 7.44 -4.16 -0.70
C ALA A 78 7.56 -5.67 -0.46
N ALA A 79 6.86 -6.48 -1.25
CA ALA A 79 6.92 -7.94 -1.17
C ALA A 79 8.35 -8.48 -1.36
N ILE A 80 9.08 -8.04 -2.38
CA ILE A 80 10.44 -8.50 -2.67
C ILE A 80 11.40 -8.15 -1.52
N ILE A 81 11.32 -6.93 -0.98
CA ILE A 81 12.16 -6.50 0.15
C ILE A 81 11.87 -7.35 1.39
N LEU A 82 10.59 -7.58 1.68
CA LEU A 82 10.17 -8.41 2.82
C LEU A 82 10.59 -9.87 2.64
N LEU A 83 10.46 -10.43 1.45
CA LEU A 83 10.92 -11.78 1.14
C LEU A 83 12.44 -11.90 1.32
N TYR A 84 13.19 -10.89 0.86
CA TYR A 84 14.63 -10.83 1.11
C TYR A 84 14.94 -10.81 2.62
N LEU A 85 14.23 -10.00 3.41
CA LEU A 85 14.39 -9.96 4.86
C LEU A 85 14.05 -11.29 5.53
N PHE A 86 13.04 -12.02 5.05
CA PHE A 86 12.76 -13.38 5.50
C PHE A 86 13.97 -14.30 5.29
N PHE A 87 14.60 -14.29 4.12
CA PHE A 87 15.78 -15.11 3.85
C PHE A 87 17.02 -14.69 4.64
N LYS A 88 17.09 -13.44 5.11
CA LYS A 88 18.23 -12.93 5.89
C LYS A 88 18.06 -13.08 7.40
N GLU A 89 16.84 -12.91 7.91
CA GLU A 89 16.56 -12.93 9.35
C GLU A 89 15.85 -14.22 9.80
N HIS A 90 15.34 -15.03 8.86
CA HIS A 90 14.53 -16.24 9.13
C HIS A 90 13.31 -15.98 10.02
N LYS A 91 12.84 -14.74 10.08
CA LYS A 91 11.64 -14.35 10.83
C LYS A 91 10.42 -14.49 9.94
N PHE A 92 9.56 -15.44 10.28
CA PHE A 92 8.37 -15.80 9.50
C PHE A 92 7.42 -14.62 9.24
N ILE A 93 7.38 -13.62 10.12
CA ILE A 93 6.57 -12.41 9.95
C ILE A 93 6.88 -11.65 8.65
N PHE A 94 8.14 -11.63 8.20
CA PHE A 94 8.48 -11.00 6.92
C PHE A 94 7.92 -11.77 5.73
N LEU A 95 7.83 -13.10 5.83
CA LEU A 95 7.19 -13.93 4.80
C LEU A 95 5.67 -13.68 4.77
N VAL A 96 5.03 -13.55 5.95
CA VAL A 96 3.61 -13.24 6.08
C VAL A 96 3.29 -11.91 5.40
N TRP A 97 4.02 -10.84 5.74
CA TRP A 97 3.82 -9.54 5.10
C TRP A 97 4.21 -9.55 3.63
N SER A 98 5.25 -10.28 3.22
CA SER A 98 5.57 -10.44 1.79
C SER A 98 4.40 -11.05 1.04
N PHE A 99 3.82 -12.13 1.56
CA PHE A 99 2.72 -12.82 0.91
C PHE A 99 1.44 -11.98 0.92
N PHE A 100 1.21 -11.21 1.99
CA PHE A 100 0.11 -10.25 2.05
C PHE A 100 0.16 -9.24 0.88
N HIS A 101 1.30 -8.60 0.64
CA HIS A 101 1.44 -7.64 -0.47
C HIS A 101 1.38 -8.32 -1.84
N LEU A 102 1.85 -9.57 -1.97
CA LEU A 102 1.66 -10.34 -3.21
C LEU A 102 0.19 -10.66 -3.48
N VAL A 103 -0.58 -10.95 -2.43
CA VAL A 103 -2.02 -11.16 -2.54
C VAL A 103 -2.74 -9.87 -2.93
N LEU A 104 -2.39 -8.72 -2.33
CA LEU A 104 -2.95 -7.42 -2.77
C LEU A 104 -2.65 -7.15 -4.25
N PHE A 105 -1.39 -7.32 -4.67
CA PHE A 105 -1.03 -7.18 -6.08
C PHE A 105 -1.84 -8.11 -7.00
N ALA A 106 -1.99 -9.38 -6.62
CA ALA A 106 -2.74 -10.33 -7.43
C ALA A 106 -4.25 -10.05 -7.43
N ASP A 107 -4.79 -9.63 -6.29
CA ASP A 107 -6.20 -9.28 -6.14
C ASP A 107 -6.57 -8.12 -7.07
N ASP A 108 -5.80 -7.03 -7.07
CA ASP A 108 -6.05 -5.87 -7.93
C ASP A 108 -5.78 -6.21 -9.40
N ALA A 109 -4.62 -6.80 -9.72
CA ALA A 109 -4.23 -7.08 -11.12
C ALA A 109 -5.14 -8.09 -11.85
N PHE A 110 -5.84 -8.95 -11.09
CA PHE A 110 -6.80 -9.91 -11.65
C PHE A 110 -8.25 -9.61 -11.25
N GLN A 111 -8.50 -8.52 -10.53
CA GLN A 111 -9.81 -8.11 -10.01
C GLN A 111 -10.54 -9.27 -9.30
N PHE A 112 -9.82 -10.01 -8.46
CA PHE A 112 -10.37 -11.20 -7.80
C PHE A 112 -11.49 -10.85 -6.83
N HIS A 113 -11.36 -9.75 -6.06
CA HIS A 113 -12.41 -9.28 -5.16
C HIS A 113 -13.70 -8.93 -5.91
N GLU A 114 -13.62 -8.36 -7.11
CA GLU A 114 -14.81 -8.08 -7.94
C GLU A 114 -15.46 -9.38 -8.43
N GLY A 115 -14.67 -10.29 -9.00
CA GLY A 115 -15.14 -11.54 -9.58
C GLY A 115 -15.73 -12.49 -8.53
N PHE A 116 -15.03 -12.70 -7.42
CA PHE A 116 -15.53 -13.51 -6.31
C PHE A 116 -16.64 -12.81 -5.54
N GLY A 117 -16.63 -11.47 -5.46
CA GLY A 117 -17.71 -10.68 -4.89
C GLY A 117 -19.01 -10.89 -5.65
N ALA A 118 -18.97 -10.84 -6.98
CA ALA A 118 -20.14 -11.10 -7.82
C ALA A 118 -20.66 -12.53 -7.66
N GLN A 119 -19.77 -13.53 -7.57
CA GLN A 119 -20.14 -14.92 -7.32
C GLN A 119 -20.80 -15.09 -5.93
N PHE A 120 -20.27 -14.42 -4.91
CA PHE A 120 -20.84 -14.41 -3.57
C PHE A 120 -22.26 -13.84 -3.57
N VAL A 121 -22.46 -12.70 -4.22
CA VAL A 121 -23.78 -12.06 -4.36
C VAL A 121 -24.78 -12.99 -5.03
N GLN A 122 -24.38 -13.66 -6.11
CA GLN A 122 -25.22 -14.61 -6.82
C GLN A 122 -25.56 -15.85 -5.97
N ALA A 123 -24.58 -16.42 -5.27
CA ALA A 123 -24.73 -17.63 -4.47
C ALA A 123 -25.65 -17.42 -3.25
N PHE A 124 -25.55 -16.27 -2.58
CA PHE A 124 -26.32 -15.97 -1.37
C PHE A 124 -27.54 -15.07 -1.61
N GLY A 125 -27.78 -14.67 -2.87
CA GLY A 125 -28.91 -13.81 -3.24
C GLY A 125 -28.86 -12.44 -2.56
N VAL A 126 -27.65 -11.88 -2.39
CA VAL A 126 -27.43 -10.59 -1.72
C VAL A 126 -28.09 -9.48 -2.53
N ARG A 127 -28.86 -8.62 -1.87
CA ARG A 127 -29.60 -7.52 -2.49
C ARG A 127 -29.01 -6.19 -2.08
N ASN A 128 -29.29 -5.15 -2.87
CA ASN A 128 -28.98 -3.77 -2.50
C ASN A 128 -29.63 -3.43 -1.15
N ALA A 129 -28.86 -2.88 -0.23
CA ALA A 129 -29.29 -2.54 1.12
C ALA A 129 -28.44 -1.38 1.65
N PHE A 130 -29.01 -0.57 2.55
CA PHE A 130 -28.31 0.55 3.20
C PHE A 130 -27.66 1.57 2.23
N GLY A 131 -28.15 1.68 1.00
CA GLY A 131 -27.57 2.57 -0.03
C GLY A 131 -26.44 1.95 -0.85
N LEU A 132 -25.98 0.77 -0.47
CA LEU A 132 -24.94 0.00 -1.17
C LEU A 132 -25.53 -0.98 -2.18
N ARG A 133 -24.74 -1.27 -3.21
CA ARG A 133 -25.00 -2.33 -4.19
C ARG A 133 -24.76 -3.68 -3.52
N GLY A 134 -25.44 -4.72 -4.01
CA GLY A 134 -25.12 -6.10 -3.61
C GLY A 134 -23.63 -6.41 -3.82
N GLN A 135 -23.05 -5.91 -4.92
CA GLN A 135 -21.64 -6.05 -5.27
C GLN A 135 -20.69 -5.56 -4.16
N ASP A 136 -20.92 -4.35 -3.63
CA ASP A 136 -20.10 -3.76 -2.56
C ASP A 136 -20.05 -4.67 -1.31
N PHE A 137 -21.17 -5.35 -0.98
CA PHE A 137 -21.18 -6.35 0.10
C PHE A 137 -20.39 -7.62 -0.25
N GLY A 138 -20.42 -8.04 -1.52
CA GLY A 138 -19.65 -9.16 -2.01
C GLY A 138 -18.15 -8.89 -1.92
N GLU A 139 -17.70 -7.76 -2.44
CA GLU A 139 -16.31 -7.30 -2.37
C GLU A 139 -15.84 -7.18 -0.92
N LEU A 140 -16.62 -6.51 -0.06
CA LEU A 140 -16.31 -6.42 1.37
C LEU A 140 -16.18 -7.80 2.04
N ALA A 141 -17.03 -8.76 1.68
CA ALA A 141 -16.97 -10.11 2.23
C ALA A 141 -15.69 -10.85 1.81
N ILE A 142 -15.31 -10.76 0.53
CA ILE A 142 -14.07 -11.38 0.02
C ILE A 142 -12.84 -10.72 0.64
N SER A 143 -12.80 -9.38 0.67
CA SER A 143 -11.71 -8.62 1.29
C SER A 143 -11.59 -8.91 2.79
N ALA A 144 -12.72 -9.06 3.50
CA ALA A 144 -12.71 -9.45 4.92
C ALA A 144 -12.20 -10.88 5.14
N LEU A 145 -12.54 -11.83 4.26
CA LEU A 145 -12.03 -13.20 4.32
C LEU A 145 -10.51 -13.24 4.11
N LEU A 146 -10.00 -12.51 3.11
CA LEU A 146 -8.56 -12.37 2.88
C LEU A 146 -7.87 -11.70 4.08
N GLY A 147 -8.45 -10.61 4.60
CA GLY A 147 -7.94 -9.94 5.79
C GLY A 147 -7.87 -10.87 7.01
N LEU A 148 -8.90 -11.69 7.24
CA LEU A 148 -8.93 -12.63 8.35
C LEU A 148 -7.88 -13.74 8.21
N PHE A 149 -7.64 -14.23 6.98
CA PHE A 149 -6.61 -15.22 6.71
C PHE A 149 -5.22 -14.73 7.15
N PHE A 150 -4.89 -13.47 6.88
CA PHE A 150 -3.62 -12.86 7.30
C PHE A 150 -3.62 -12.36 8.75
N ALA A 151 -4.79 -12.03 9.31
CA ALA A 151 -4.90 -11.54 10.69
C ALA A 151 -4.34 -12.55 11.71
N LEU A 152 -4.57 -13.86 11.51
CA LEU A 152 -4.11 -14.89 12.45
C LEU A 152 -2.58 -14.91 12.65
N PRO A 153 -1.74 -15.05 11.60
CA PRO A 153 -0.29 -15.02 11.77
C PRO A 153 0.24 -13.63 12.19
N ILE A 154 -0.41 -12.55 11.77
CA ILE A 154 -0.05 -11.17 12.18
C ILE A 154 -0.26 -11.00 13.69
N LEU A 155 -1.43 -11.37 14.22
CA LEU A 155 -1.74 -11.28 15.64
C LEU A 155 -0.82 -12.18 16.47
N TYR A 156 -0.51 -13.38 15.98
CA TYR A 156 0.47 -14.25 16.64
C TYR A 156 1.82 -13.53 16.83
N HIS A 157 2.35 -12.91 15.78
CA HIS A 157 3.62 -12.18 15.87
C HIS A 157 3.52 -10.87 16.66
N LEU A 158 2.37 -10.21 16.69
CA LEU A 158 2.14 -9.04 17.53
C LEU A 158 2.26 -9.38 19.02
N PHE A 159 1.71 -10.51 19.46
CA PHE A 159 1.72 -10.89 20.89
C PHE A 159 2.91 -11.76 21.30
N LYS A 160 3.50 -12.52 20.38
CA LYS A 160 4.55 -13.52 20.68
C LYS A 160 5.87 -13.30 19.95
N GLY A 161 5.95 -12.33 19.03
CA GLY A 161 7.18 -11.99 18.33
C GLY A 161 8.21 -11.31 19.25
N ASP A 162 9.47 -11.31 18.82
CA ASP A 162 10.50 -10.47 19.43
C ASP A 162 10.22 -8.98 19.16
N GLU A 163 10.88 -8.09 19.92
CA GLU A 163 10.66 -6.63 19.84
C GLU A 163 10.77 -6.07 18.41
N ARG A 164 11.72 -6.58 17.61
CA ARG A 164 11.86 -6.14 16.20
C ARG A 164 10.69 -6.62 15.35
N SER A 165 10.27 -7.88 15.51
CA SER A 165 9.09 -8.43 14.83
C SER A 165 7.81 -7.67 15.19
N GLN A 166 7.61 -7.37 16.47
CA GLN A 166 6.44 -6.63 16.96
C GLN A 166 6.40 -5.22 16.40
N ASN A 167 7.53 -4.50 16.48
CA ASN A 167 7.63 -3.14 15.95
C ASN A 167 7.32 -3.11 14.45
N VAL A 168 7.94 -3.99 13.66
CA VAL A 168 7.65 -4.07 12.21
C VAL A 168 6.17 -4.36 11.96
N THR A 169 5.60 -5.31 12.70
CA THR A 169 4.18 -5.69 12.57
C THR A 169 3.24 -4.52 12.86
N ILE A 170 3.49 -3.76 13.92
CA ILE A 170 2.66 -2.60 14.28
C ILE A 170 2.66 -1.56 13.17
N HIS A 171 3.83 -1.23 12.62
CA HIS A 171 3.92 -0.24 11.54
C HIS A 171 3.21 -0.72 10.26
N TYR A 172 3.37 -2.00 9.87
CA TYR A 172 2.62 -2.52 8.72
C TYR A 172 1.11 -2.58 8.99
N ILE A 173 0.65 -2.92 10.20
CA ILE A 173 -0.78 -2.82 10.55
C ILE A 173 -1.29 -1.39 10.34
N ILE A 174 -0.55 -0.38 10.79
CA ILE A 174 -0.93 1.02 10.62
C ILE A 174 -0.95 1.41 9.14
N LEU A 175 0.10 1.10 8.40
CA LEU A 175 0.24 1.46 6.98
C LEU A 175 -0.81 0.76 6.11
N THR A 176 -1.03 -0.54 6.32
CA THR A 176 -2.10 -1.30 5.66
C THR A 176 -3.48 -0.80 6.11
N GLY A 177 -3.64 -0.40 7.36
CA GLY A 177 -4.88 0.20 7.84
C GLY A 177 -5.20 1.53 7.13
N ILE A 178 -4.18 2.35 6.84
CA ILE A 178 -4.32 3.56 6.03
C ILE A 178 -4.74 3.19 4.60
N LEU A 179 -4.08 2.20 3.98
CA LEU A 179 -4.43 1.72 2.64
C LEU A 179 -5.89 1.24 2.57
N ILE A 180 -6.31 0.34 3.48
CA ILE A 180 -7.68 -0.18 3.57
C ILE A 180 -8.69 0.94 3.84
N PHE A 181 -8.33 1.93 4.66
CA PHE A 181 -9.21 3.06 4.93
C PHE A 181 -9.54 3.82 3.65
N PHE A 182 -8.56 4.04 2.78
CA PHE A 182 -8.81 4.67 1.48
C PHE A 182 -9.58 3.72 0.56
N GLY A 183 -9.03 2.56 0.20
CA GLY A 183 -9.64 1.70 -0.82
C GLY A 183 -10.89 0.92 -0.45
N VAL A 184 -11.26 0.87 0.83
CA VAL A 184 -12.55 0.27 1.25
C VAL A 184 -13.40 1.29 1.99
N GLY A 185 -12.80 2.07 2.90
CA GLY A 185 -13.55 3.02 3.71
C GLY A 185 -14.07 4.21 2.89
N ILE A 186 -13.22 4.83 2.08
CA ILE A 186 -13.62 5.96 1.23
C ILE A 186 -14.49 5.48 0.06
N ASP A 187 -14.21 4.31 -0.53
CA ASP A 187 -15.07 3.73 -1.56
C ASP A 187 -16.51 3.52 -1.06
N ILE A 188 -16.68 2.86 0.10
CA ILE A 188 -18.01 2.66 0.69
C ILE A 188 -18.68 4.01 0.95
N LEU A 189 -17.94 5.00 1.46
CA LEU A 189 -18.47 6.34 1.69
C LEU A 189 -18.89 7.01 0.37
N HIS A 190 -18.12 6.85 -0.70
CA HIS A 190 -18.44 7.34 -2.03
C HIS A 190 -19.73 6.69 -2.55
N SER A 191 -19.83 5.37 -2.45
CA SER A 191 -21.02 4.59 -2.82
C SER A 191 -22.28 5.04 -2.07
N LEU A 192 -22.18 5.36 -0.78
CA LEU A 192 -23.28 5.89 0.02
C LEU A 192 -23.68 7.32 -0.38
N LEU A 193 -22.71 8.15 -0.76
CA LEU A 193 -22.90 9.56 -1.08
C LEU A 193 -23.01 9.84 -2.58
N LYS A 194 -23.11 8.81 -3.43
CA LYS A 194 -23.09 8.96 -4.90
C LYS A 194 -24.08 9.96 -5.48
N PHE A 195 -25.20 10.20 -4.80
CA PHE A 195 -26.24 11.16 -5.22
C PHE A 195 -26.01 12.60 -4.73
N VAL A 196 -25.02 12.83 -3.86
CA VAL A 196 -24.67 14.16 -3.34
C VAL A 196 -23.78 14.88 -4.35
N PRO A 197 -24.10 16.12 -4.75
CA PRO A 197 -23.24 16.91 -5.64
C PRO A 197 -21.82 17.03 -5.07
N GLY A 198 -20.81 16.71 -5.89
CA GLY A 198 -19.40 16.76 -5.50
C GLY A 198 -18.86 15.47 -4.88
N SER A 199 -19.65 14.39 -4.81
CA SER A 199 -19.19 13.06 -4.36
C SER A 199 -17.99 12.52 -5.15
N SER A 200 -17.79 12.96 -6.39
CA SER A 200 -16.63 12.65 -7.24
C SER A 200 -15.28 13.03 -6.62
N VAL A 201 -15.26 13.98 -5.68
CA VAL A 201 -14.03 14.31 -4.93
C VAL A 201 -13.58 13.13 -4.08
N LEU A 202 -14.50 12.27 -3.62
CA LEU A 202 -14.16 11.09 -2.83
C LEU A 202 -13.35 10.08 -3.64
N THR A 203 -13.65 9.90 -4.93
CA THR A 203 -12.83 9.06 -5.83
C THR A 203 -11.39 9.55 -5.89
N ILE A 204 -11.18 10.88 -6.01
CA ILE A 204 -9.83 11.45 -5.98
C ILE A 204 -9.15 11.20 -4.63
N VAL A 205 -9.88 11.35 -3.52
CA VAL A 205 -9.35 11.16 -2.17
C VAL A 205 -8.99 9.69 -1.91
N GLU A 206 -9.81 8.77 -2.39
CA GLU A 206 -9.62 7.33 -2.37
C GLU A 206 -8.33 6.95 -3.11
N ASP A 207 -8.29 7.14 -4.42
CA ASP A 207 -7.15 6.72 -5.25
C ASP A 207 -5.85 7.43 -4.84
N ALA A 208 -5.91 8.73 -4.54
CA ALA A 208 -4.73 9.47 -4.08
C ALA A 208 -4.23 8.95 -2.73
N GLY A 209 -5.14 8.60 -1.83
CA GLY A 209 -4.82 8.05 -0.53
C GLY A 209 -4.18 6.68 -0.62
N GLU A 210 -4.66 5.84 -1.55
CA GLU A 210 -4.10 4.52 -1.82
C GLU A 210 -2.66 4.58 -2.34
N ILE A 211 -2.40 5.34 -3.40
CA ILE A 211 -1.04 5.44 -3.98
C ILE A 211 -0.04 6.02 -2.99
N ILE A 212 -0.46 6.99 -2.16
CA ILE A 212 0.37 7.56 -1.10
C ILE A 212 0.64 6.52 0.00
N ALA A 213 -0.38 5.75 0.39
CA ALA A 213 -0.21 4.66 1.36
C ALA A 213 0.78 3.61 0.83
N GLY A 214 0.67 3.23 -0.45
CA GLY A 214 1.62 2.36 -1.14
C GLY A 214 3.04 2.90 -1.12
N SER A 215 3.24 4.20 -1.37
CA SER A 215 4.54 4.87 -1.29
C SER A 215 5.13 4.83 0.12
N LEU A 216 4.30 5.02 1.16
CA LEU A 216 4.74 4.90 2.56
C LEU A 216 5.12 3.47 2.93
N ILE A 217 4.39 2.46 2.43
CA ILE A 217 4.69 1.04 2.60
C ILE A 217 6.05 0.69 1.98
N VAL A 218 6.31 1.12 0.75
CA VAL A 218 7.58 0.89 0.06
C VAL A 218 8.72 1.55 0.83
N TRP A 219 8.57 2.84 1.17
CA TRP A 219 9.56 3.57 1.95
C TRP A 219 9.87 2.87 3.28
N TYR A 220 8.84 2.43 4.01
CA TYR A 220 9.01 1.73 5.28
C TYR A 220 9.74 0.39 5.10
N SER A 221 9.44 -0.35 4.03
CA SER A 221 10.14 -1.60 3.67
C SER A 221 11.65 -1.36 3.51
N PHE A 222 12.04 -0.29 2.79
CA PHE A 222 13.45 0.11 2.67
C PHE A 222 14.04 0.59 4.00
N TYR A 223 13.28 1.31 4.82
CA TYR A 223 13.72 1.73 6.16
C TYR A 223 14.07 0.52 7.04
N VAL A 224 13.23 -0.51 7.06
CA VAL A 224 13.47 -1.75 7.82
C VAL A 224 14.72 -2.47 7.30
N LEU A 225 14.90 -2.52 5.98
CA LEU A 225 16.08 -3.09 5.33
C LEU A 225 17.37 -2.35 5.72
N VAL A 226 17.39 -1.02 5.63
CA VAL A 226 18.57 -0.22 6.00
C VAL A 226 18.85 -0.32 7.50
N LYS A 227 17.82 -0.30 8.35
CA LYS A 227 17.96 -0.46 9.80
C LYS A 227 18.58 -1.81 10.17
N ARG A 228 18.34 -2.87 9.38
CA ARG A 228 19.00 -4.18 9.52
C ARG A 228 20.50 -4.08 9.26
N GLU A 229 20.92 -3.44 8.17
CA GLU A 229 22.35 -3.35 7.79
C GLU A 229 23.21 -2.56 8.79
N ILE A 230 22.58 -1.74 9.63
CA ILE A 230 23.25 -0.91 10.65
C ILE A 230 23.37 -1.65 12.00
N GLN A 231 22.56 -2.68 12.24
CA GLN A 231 22.54 -3.48 13.48
C GLN A 231 23.41 -4.72 13.38
#